data_AF-A0A7W1BXT6-F1
#
_entry.id   AF-A0A7W1BXT6-F1
#
_cell.length_a   1.000
_cell.length_b   1.000
_cell.length_c   1.000
_cell.angle_alpha   90.00
_cell.angle_beta   90.00
_cell.angle_gamma   90.00
#
_symmetry.space_group_name_H-M   'P 1'
#
loop_
_entity.id
_entity.type
_entity.pdbx_description
1 polymer ?
#
loop_
_entity_poly.entity_id
_entity_poly.type
_entity_poly.pdbx_seq_one_letter_code
_entity_poly.pdbx_strand_id
1 'polypeptide(L)'
;MFCPRCGKAEQLPETYCRQCGLFLPDLSKPVKRELPPEEHLKANTVLNSLTIIVSFALSILLFGFRPGTHPLIYVTAGLLIAIGAWHIQTLIRTQKLKKQWKRRDPLTEIQAALPETQPAFESASTARLLDQADFGDTLPASVTENTTKHLAERPQPKSS
;
A
#
# COMPACT_ATOMS: atom_id res chain seq x y z
N MET A 1 32.55 3.12 -0.64
CA MET A 1 32.41 1.78 -1.27
C MET A 1 32.76 1.84 -2.75
N PHE A 2 33.04 0.70 -3.38
CA PHE A 2 33.43 0.62 -4.79
C PHE A 2 32.22 0.47 -5.70
N CYS A 3 32.24 1.14 -6.86
CA CYS A 3 31.22 0.92 -7.88
C CYS A 3 31.46 -0.44 -8.57
N PRO A 4 30.47 -1.34 -8.64
CA PRO A 4 30.64 -2.68 -9.22
C PRO A 4 30.91 -2.65 -10.72
N ARG A 5 30.57 -1.55 -11.40
CA ARG A 5 30.73 -1.42 -12.86
C ARG A 5 32.07 -0.80 -13.27
N CYS A 6 32.58 0.17 -12.51
CA CYS A 6 33.77 0.94 -12.88
C CYS A 6 34.92 0.89 -11.87
N GLY A 7 34.77 0.20 -10.73
CA GLY A 7 35.84 -0.06 -9.76
C GLY A 7 36.35 1.17 -8.99
N LYS A 8 35.71 2.33 -9.12
CA LYS A 8 36.19 3.57 -8.47
C LYS A 8 35.93 3.53 -6.96
N ALA A 9 36.98 3.75 -6.17
CA ALA A 9 36.89 4.01 -4.73
C ALA A 9 36.34 5.42 -4.50
N GLU A 10 35.76 5.70 -3.32
CA GLU A 10 35.19 7.01 -2.93
C GLU A 10 33.77 7.34 -3.44
N GLN A 11 32.83 6.41 -3.31
CA GLN A 11 31.40 6.75 -3.43
C GLN A 11 30.66 6.61 -2.09
N LEU A 12 29.80 7.60 -1.85
CA LEU A 12 28.87 7.67 -0.72
C LEU A 12 27.66 6.77 -0.99
N PRO A 13 27.09 6.14 0.04
CA PRO A 13 25.81 5.42 -0.08
C PRO A 13 24.66 6.30 -0.50
N GLU A 14 23.71 5.68 -1.21
CA GLU A 14 22.51 6.34 -1.74
C GLU A 14 22.82 7.46 -2.75
N THR A 15 23.97 7.38 -3.42
CA THR A 15 24.35 8.31 -4.49
C THR A 15 24.61 7.60 -5.81
N TYR A 16 24.53 8.37 -6.90
CA TYR A 16 24.86 7.88 -8.23
C TYR A 16 26.37 7.91 -8.47
N CYS A 17 26.88 6.88 -9.15
CA CYS A 17 28.25 6.85 -9.62
C CYS A 17 28.48 7.97 -10.64
N ARG A 18 29.42 8.88 -10.35
CA ARG A 18 29.75 10.02 -11.23
C ARG A 18 30.28 9.62 -12.61
N GLN A 19 30.79 8.40 -12.77
CA GLN A 19 31.43 7.95 -14.01
C GLN A 19 30.50 7.11 -14.89
N CYS A 20 29.66 6.26 -14.29
CA CYS A 20 28.77 5.37 -15.04
C CYS A 20 27.27 5.61 -14.80
N GLY A 21 26.89 6.55 -13.93
CA GLY A 21 25.51 6.92 -13.66
C GLY A 21 24.69 5.86 -12.91
N LEU A 22 25.30 4.78 -12.43
CA LEU A 22 24.61 3.72 -11.69
C LEU A 22 24.27 4.19 -10.27
N PHE A 23 23.05 3.96 -9.79
CA PHE A 23 22.69 4.18 -8.39
C PHE A 23 23.35 3.13 -7.50
N LEU A 24 24.06 3.55 -6.46
CA LEU A 24 24.65 2.64 -5.48
C LEU A 24 23.75 2.56 -4.23
N PRO A 25 22.99 1.47 -4.05
CA PRO A 25 22.26 1.25 -2.82
C PRO A 25 23.25 1.10 -1.65
N ASP A 26 22.82 1.51 -0.47
CA ASP A 26 23.63 1.35 0.73
C ASP A 26 23.70 -0.13 1.12
N LEU A 27 24.84 -0.76 0.80
CA LEU A 27 25.12 -2.16 1.15
C LEU A 27 25.37 -2.36 2.64
N SER A 28 25.62 -1.27 3.39
CA SER A 28 25.85 -1.33 4.83
C SER A 28 24.55 -1.41 5.63
N LYS A 29 23.46 -0.90 5.06
CA LYS A 29 22.13 -1.12 5.60
C LYS A 29 21.70 -2.53 5.18
N PRO A 30 21.41 -3.44 6.13
CA PRO A 30 20.77 -4.69 5.76
C PRO A 30 19.52 -4.30 4.99
N VAL A 31 19.38 -4.80 3.75
CA VAL A 31 18.16 -4.64 2.98
C VAL A 31 17.05 -5.15 3.89
N LYS A 32 16.26 -4.23 4.45
CA LYS A 32 15.09 -4.60 5.22
C LYS A 32 14.23 -5.32 4.20
N ARG A 33 14.27 -6.65 4.21
CA ARG A 33 13.30 -7.48 3.51
C ARG A 33 11.98 -6.96 4.05
N GLU A 34 11.24 -6.25 3.20
CA GLU A 34 9.88 -5.89 3.54
C GLU A 34 9.22 -7.20 3.92
N LEU A 35 8.84 -7.33 5.20
CA LEU A 35 8.18 -8.55 5.65
C LEU A 35 6.99 -8.73 4.71
N PRO A 36 6.81 -9.94 4.15
CA PRO A 36 5.76 -10.15 3.19
C PRO A 36 4.44 -9.69 3.84
N PRO A 37 3.65 -8.84 3.16
CA PRO A 37 2.43 -8.28 3.72
C PRO A 37 1.43 -9.38 4.17
N GLU A 38 1.66 -10.61 3.74
CA GLU A 38 0.96 -11.81 4.19
C GLU A 38 1.01 -12.07 5.69
N GLU A 39 2.12 -11.80 6.37
CA GLU A 39 2.25 -12.06 7.81
C GLU A 39 1.37 -11.10 8.62
N HIS A 40 1.37 -9.82 8.25
CA HIS A 40 0.51 -8.81 8.84
C HIS A 40 -0.98 -9.12 8.61
N LEU A 41 -1.35 -9.66 7.44
CA LEU A 41 -2.72 -10.07 7.16
C LEU A 41 -3.17 -11.26 8.00
N LYS A 42 -2.29 -12.25 8.24
CA LYS A 42 -2.60 -13.41 9.10
C LYS A 42 -2.86 -12.96 10.53
N ALA A 43 -1.97 -12.14 11.10
CA ALA A 43 -2.12 -11.62 12.46
C ALA A 43 -3.43 -10.83 12.63
N ASN A 44 -3.73 -9.91 11.71
CA ASN A 44 -4.97 -9.13 11.73
C ASN A 44 -6.22 -10.01 11.57
N THR A 45 -6.15 -11.09 10.80
CA THR A 45 -7.28 -12.02 10.64
C THR A 45 -7.58 -12.73 11.96
N VAL A 46 -6.55 -13.22 12.66
CA VAL A 46 -6.70 -13.88 13.96
C VAL A 46 -7.26 -12.91 14.99
N LEU A 47 -6.69 -11.70 15.08
CA LEU A 47 -7.16 -10.69 16.03
C LEU A 47 -8.63 -10.30 15.81
N ASN A 48 -9.04 -10.08 14.56
CA ASN A 48 -10.43 -9.81 14.21
C ASN A 48 -11.35 -10.98 14.57
N SER A 49 -10.91 -12.22 14.33
CA SER A 49 -11.71 -13.41 14.63
C SER A 49 -11.96 -13.59 16.14
N LEU A 50 -10.92 -13.38 16.96
CA LEU A 50 -11.04 -13.43 18.43
C LEU A 50 -11.97 -12.32 18.93
N THR A 51 -11.83 -11.11 18.38
CA THR A 51 -12.67 -9.96 18.75
C THR A 51 -14.15 -10.22 18.47
N ILE A 52 -14.47 -10.84 17.33
CA ILE A 52 -15.84 -11.25 17.00
C ILE A 52 -16.36 -12.26 18.03
N ILE A 53 -15.62 -13.34 18.29
CA ILE A 53 -16.02 -14.39 19.22
C ILE A 53 -16.29 -13.81 20.61
N VAL A 54 -15.36 -13.00 21.13
CA VAL A 54 -15.48 -12.37 22.46
C VAL A 54 -16.66 -11.41 22.50
N SER A 55 -16.85 -10.56 21.49
CA SER A 55 -17.94 -9.58 21.47
C SER A 55 -19.32 -10.25 21.46
N PHE A 56 -19.50 -11.29 20.64
CA PHE A 56 -20.75 -12.04 20.60
C PHE A 56 -20.97 -12.87 21.87
N ALA A 57 -19.93 -13.51 22.41
CA ALA A 57 -20.04 -14.27 23.66
C ALA A 57 -20.46 -13.36 24.84
N LEU A 58 -19.84 -12.18 24.96
CA LEU A 58 -20.25 -11.20 25.98
C LEU A 58 -21.67 -10.70 25.75
N SER A 59 -22.05 -10.39 24.50
CA SER A 59 -23.42 -9.96 24.22
C SER A 59 -24.44 -11.03 24.59
N ILE A 60 -24.19 -12.30 24.28
CA ILE A 60 -25.09 -13.41 24.62
C ILE A 60 -25.18 -13.59 26.14
N LEU A 61 -24.05 -13.51 26.84
CA LEU A 61 -24.03 -13.54 28.31
C LEU A 61 -24.87 -12.40 28.91
N LEU A 62 -24.76 -11.19 28.38
CA LEU A 62 -25.53 -10.03 28.85
C LEU A 62 -27.03 -10.19 28.59
N PHE A 63 -27.43 -10.77 27.46
CA PHE A 63 -28.84 -11.05 27.15
C PHE A 63 -29.41 -12.22 27.97
N GLY A 64 -28.61 -13.24 28.25
CA GLY A 64 -29.08 -14.49 28.85
C GLY A 64 -29.26 -14.45 30.36
N PHE A 65 -28.56 -13.57 31.09
CA PHE A 65 -28.33 -13.80 32.53
C PHE A 65 -29.18 -13.02 33.54
N ARG A 66 -30.13 -12.13 33.18
CA ARG A 66 -30.92 -11.47 34.26
C ARG A 66 -32.26 -10.85 33.85
N PRO A 67 -33.38 -11.30 34.44
CA PRO A 67 -34.58 -10.46 34.52
C PRO A 67 -34.33 -9.29 35.50
N GLY A 68 -34.77 -8.09 35.14
CA GLY A 68 -34.65 -6.88 35.99
C GLY A 68 -33.33 -6.10 35.88
N THR A 69 -32.58 -6.27 34.79
CA THR A 69 -31.34 -5.52 34.56
C THR A 69 -31.58 -4.10 34.07
N HIS A 70 -30.68 -3.19 34.44
CA HIS A 70 -30.75 -1.78 34.03
C HIS A 70 -30.68 -1.65 32.50
N PRO A 71 -31.45 -0.74 31.87
CA PRO A 71 -31.52 -0.61 30.40
C PRO A 71 -30.16 -0.39 29.72
N LEU A 72 -29.20 0.19 30.44
CA LEU A 72 -27.82 0.37 29.96
C LEU A 72 -27.15 -0.94 29.52
N ILE A 73 -27.52 -2.09 30.10
CA ILE A 73 -26.95 -3.39 29.74
C ILE A 73 -27.39 -3.83 28.33
N TYR A 74 -28.61 -3.48 27.93
CA TYR A 74 -29.07 -3.76 26.57
C TYR A 74 -28.38 -2.85 25.55
N VAL A 75 -28.10 -1.60 25.93
CA VAL A 75 -27.34 -0.66 25.08
C VAL A 75 -25.91 -1.16 24.89
N THR A 76 -25.24 -1.63 25.94
CA THR A 76 -23.88 -2.20 25.82
C THR A 76 -23.87 -3.50 25.02
N ALA A 77 -24.85 -4.39 25.21
CA ALA A 77 -24.99 -5.58 24.39
C ALA A 77 -25.19 -5.24 22.91
N GLY A 78 -26.05 -4.25 22.60
CA GLY A 78 -26.24 -3.75 21.23
C GLY A 78 -24.95 -3.19 20.63
N LEU A 79 -24.17 -2.44 21.41
CA LEU A 79 -22.87 -1.91 20.98
C LEU A 79 -21.86 -3.04 20.68
N LEU A 80 -21.81 -4.08 21.50
CA LEU A 80 -20.94 -5.25 21.26
C LEU A 80 -21.32 -5.98 19.97
N ILE A 81 -22.62 -6.12 19.67
CA ILE A 81 -23.10 -6.70 18.41
C ILE A 81 -22.66 -5.81 17.23
N ALA A 82 -22.79 -4.50 17.33
CA ALA A 82 -22.39 -3.57 16.28
C ALA A 82 -20.87 -3.65 16.01
N ILE A 83 -20.04 -3.71 17.06
CA ILE A 83 -18.59 -3.93 16.95
C ILE A 83 -18.31 -5.27 16.27
N GLY A 84 -18.96 -6.35 16.70
CA GLY A 84 -18.84 -7.67 16.08
C GLY A 84 -19.17 -7.65 14.58
N ALA A 85 -20.27 -7.00 14.20
CA ALA A 85 -20.67 -6.84 12.80
C ALA A 85 -19.65 -6.04 11.97
N TRP A 86 -19.09 -4.96 12.53
CA TRP A 86 -18.02 -4.18 11.89
C TRP A 86 -16.77 -5.03 11.61
N HIS A 87 -16.33 -5.84 12.57
CA HIS A 87 -15.20 -6.75 12.37
C HIS A 87 -15.49 -7.84 11.34
N ILE A 88 -16.72 -8.36 11.27
CA ILE A 88 -17.15 -9.30 10.22
C ILE A 88 -17.04 -8.64 8.84
N GLN A 89 -17.53 -7.41 8.68
CA GLN A 89 -17.43 -6.67 7.42
C GLN A 89 -15.97 -6.46 7.01
N THR A 90 -15.12 -6.12 7.97
CA THR A 90 -13.67 -5.96 7.75
C THR A 90 -13.03 -7.27 7.31
N LEU A 91 -13.37 -8.41 7.94
CA LEU A 91 -12.89 -9.73 7.52
C LEU A 91 -13.32 -10.08 6.10
N ILE A 92 -14.57 -9.82 5.72
CA ILE A 92 -15.06 -10.09 4.36
C ILE A 92 -14.28 -9.28 3.32
N ARG A 93 -14.01 -8.00 3.60
CA ARG A 93 -13.20 -7.13 2.72
C ARG A 93 -11.78 -7.69 2.57
N THR A 94 -11.14 -8.08 3.68
CA THR A 94 -9.81 -8.69 3.68
C THR A 94 -9.78 -10.01 2.90
N GLN A 95 -10.80 -10.86 3.03
CA GLN A 95 -10.90 -12.10 2.27
C GLN A 95 -11.06 -11.85 0.76
N LYS A 96 -11.85 -10.83 0.36
CA LYS A 96 -11.98 -10.44 -1.04
C LYS A 96 -10.65 -9.97 -1.62
N LEU A 97 -9.89 -9.15 -0.88
CA LEU A 97 -8.55 -8.71 -1.28
C LEU A 97 -7.60 -9.90 -1.41
N LYS A 98 -7.59 -10.81 -0.44
CA LYS A 98 -6.78 -12.04 -0.50
C LYS A 98 -7.12 -12.91 -1.72
N LYS A 99 -8.41 -13.01 -2.07
CA LYS A 99 -8.86 -13.72 -3.28
C LYS A 99 -8.38 -13.05 -4.55
N GLN A 100 -8.30 -11.71 -4.59
CA GLN A 100 -7.76 -10.96 -5.71
C GLN A 100 -6.24 -11.12 -5.84
N TRP A 101 -5.50 -11.11 -4.73
CA TRP A 101 -4.05 -11.34 -4.73
C TRP A 101 -3.68 -12.75 -5.15
N LYS A 102 -4.36 -13.77 -4.63
CA LYS A 102 -4.13 -15.16 -5.06
C LYS A 102 -4.40 -15.39 -6.56
N ARG A 103 -5.20 -14.54 -7.21
CA ARG A 103 -5.41 -14.58 -8.67
C ARG A 103 -4.26 -13.92 -9.46
N ARG A 104 -3.46 -13.05 -8.83
CA ARG A 104 -2.33 -12.35 -9.46
C ARG A 104 -1.03 -13.14 -9.35
N ASP A 105 -0.77 -13.81 -8.23
CA ASP A 105 0.43 -14.64 -8.02
C ASP A 105 0.74 -15.65 -9.16
N PRO A 106 -0.22 -16.42 -9.69
CA PRO A 106 0.09 -17.41 -10.74
C PRO A 106 0.55 -16.76 -12.06
N LEU A 107 0.23 -15.49 -12.32
CA LEU A 107 0.75 -14.80 -13.52
C LEU A 107 2.21 -14.38 -13.35
N THR A 108 2.62 -14.02 -12.14
CA THR A 108 4.00 -13.59 -11.85
C THR A 108 4.97 -14.77 -11.86
N GLU A 109 4.54 -15.94 -11.40
CA GLU A 109 5.35 -17.17 -11.42
C GLU A 109 5.59 -17.69 -12.84
N ILE A 110 4.59 -17.62 -13.73
CA ILE A 110 4.74 -17.98 -15.15
C ILE A 110 5.73 -17.04 -15.87
N GLN A 111 5.78 -15.76 -15.49
CA GLN A 111 6.71 -14.80 -16.07
C GLN A 111 8.14 -14.96 -15.54
N ALA A 112 8.31 -15.51 -14.33
CA ALA A 112 9.62 -15.84 -13.74
C ALA A 112 10.19 -17.19 -14.23
N ALA A 113 9.36 -18.09 -14.77
CA ALA A 113 9.77 -19.41 -15.25
C ALA A 113 10.18 -19.46 -16.74
N LEU A 114 10.12 -18.33 -17.46
CA LEU A 114 10.64 -18.25 -18.84
C LEU A 114 12.18 -18.11 -18.79
N PRO A 115 12.93 -19.03 -19.43
CA PRO A 115 14.38 -19.04 -19.35
C PRO A 115 14.98 -17.78 -19.96
N GLU A 116 15.81 -17.14 -19.15
CA GLU A 116 16.62 -15.95 -19.37
C GLU A 116 17.57 -16.16 -20.57
N THR A 117 17.08 -15.99 -21.80
CA THR A 117 17.91 -16.00 -23.02
C THR A 117 17.57 -14.80 -23.90
N GLN A 118 18.03 -13.62 -23.50
CA GLN A 118 18.81 -12.66 -24.30
C GLN A 118 18.65 -11.20 -23.84
N PRO A 119 19.69 -10.35 -24.02
CA PRO A 119 19.68 -8.96 -23.61
C PRO A 119 19.27 -8.05 -24.78
N ALA A 120 18.11 -7.41 -24.68
CA ALA A 120 17.84 -6.14 -25.33
C ALA A 120 16.62 -5.52 -24.64
N PHE A 121 16.70 -4.21 -24.42
CA PHE A 121 15.60 -3.41 -23.89
C PHE A 121 14.35 -3.56 -24.77
N GLU A 122 13.45 -4.45 -24.38
CA GLU A 122 12.03 -4.34 -24.74
C GLU A 122 11.26 -4.07 -23.45
N SER A 123 10.72 -2.86 -23.38
CA SER A 123 9.76 -2.44 -22.39
C SER A 123 8.63 -3.46 -22.31
N ALA A 124 8.68 -4.32 -21.29
CA ALA A 124 7.61 -5.26 -21.00
C ALA A 124 6.30 -4.48 -20.90
N SER A 125 5.39 -4.73 -21.84
CA SER A 125 4.10 -4.04 -21.91
C SER A 125 3.30 -4.37 -20.65
N THR A 126 3.23 -3.40 -19.74
CA THR A 126 2.25 -3.37 -18.64
C THR A 126 0.83 -3.08 -19.13
N ALA A 127 0.60 -3.01 -20.45
CA ALA A 127 -0.67 -2.68 -21.07
C ALA A 127 -1.53 -3.93 -21.33
N ARG A 128 -1.97 -4.62 -20.26
CA ARG A 128 -3.25 -5.32 -20.34
C ARG A 128 -4.33 -4.24 -20.23
N LEU A 129 -4.71 -3.70 -21.39
CA LEU A 129 -5.84 -2.81 -21.69
C LEU A 129 -6.47 -2.13 -20.46
N LEU A 130 -5.97 -0.94 -20.10
CA LEU A 130 -6.96 0.15 -20.08
C LEU A 130 -7.43 0.24 -21.53
N ASP A 131 -8.74 0.15 -21.77
CA ASP A 131 -9.30 0.42 -23.08
C ASP A 131 -8.63 1.67 -23.64
N GLN A 132 -8.24 1.60 -24.92
CA GLN A 132 -7.60 2.69 -25.64
C GLN A 132 -8.35 3.97 -25.29
N ALA A 133 -7.67 4.90 -24.60
CA ALA A 133 -8.31 6.10 -24.09
C ALA A 133 -9.06 6.75 -25.27
N ASP A 134 -10.39 6.81 -25.17
CA ASP A 134 -11.20 7.40 -26.21
C ASP A 134 -11.00 8.92 -26.11
N PHE A 135 -10.11 9.42 -26.96
CA PHE A 135 -9.81 10.83 -27.07
C PHE A 135 -10.91 11.59 -27.83
N GLY A 136 -11.99 10.92 -28.26
CA GLY A 136 -13.16 11.56 -28.88
C GLY A 136 -13.81 12.62 -27.98
N ASP A 137 -13.73 12.44 -26.67
CA ASP A 137 -14.30 13.33 -25.65
C ASP A 137 -13.24 13.99 -24.76
N THR A 138 -11.95 13.96 -25.13
CA THR A 138 -10.96 14.77 -24.41
C THR A 138 -11.19 16.24 -24.69
N LEU A 139 -11.87 16.91 -23.76
CA LEU A 139 -11.83 18.35 -23.64
C LEU A 139 -10.36 18.78 -23.58
N PRO A 140 -9.92 19.76 -24.39
CA PRO A 140 -8.55 20.24 -24.31
C PRO A 140 -8.28 20.61 -22.86
N ALA A 141 -7.19 20.07 -22.31
CA ALA A 141 -6.72 20.49 -21.00
C ALA A 141 -6.63 22.01 -21.04
N SER A 142 -7.57 22.69 -20.37
CA SER A 142 -7.52 24.13 -20.24
C SER A 142 -6.37 24.38 -19.28
N VAL A 143 -5.17 24.40 -19.85
CA VAL A 143 -3.96 24.86 -19.20
C VAL A 143 -4.25 26.30 -18.84
N THR A 144 -4.67 26.52 -17.61
CA THR A 144 -4.78 27.86 -17.05
C THR A 144 -3.35 28.31 -16.75
N GLU A 145 -2.61 28.67 -17.80
CA GLU A 145 -1.25 29.25 -17.76
C GLU A 145 -1.18 30.58 -16.97
N ASN A 146 -2.24 30.97 -16.28
CA ASN A 146 -2.35 32.23 -15.56
C ASN A 146 -2.01 32.16 -14.06
N THR A 147 -1.69 31.01 -13.48
CA THR A 147 -1.42 30.92 -12.03
C THR A 147 0.03 31.19 -11.61
N THR A 148 0.98 31.40 -12.52
CA THR A 148 2.39 31.72 -12.17
C THR A 148 2.74 33.22 -12.21
N LYS A 149 1.81 34.10 -12.61
CA LYS A 149 2.13 35.54 -12.79
C LYS A 149 2.27 36.36 -11.51
N HIS A 150 1.98 35.82 -10.33
CA HIS A 150 1.99 36.59 -9.06
C HIS A 150 3.15 36.29 -8.11
N LEU A 151 4.20 35.59 -8.55
CA LEU A 151 5.36 35.28 -7.68
C LEU A 151 6.52 36.29 -7.75
N ALA A 152 6.39 37.37 -8.51
CA ALA A 152 7.45 38.37 -8.69
C ALA A 152 7.11 39.72 -8.04
N GLU A 153 6.97 39.77 -6.72
CA GLU A 153 7.14 41.02 -5.99
C GLU A 153 7.60 40.74 -4.54
N ARG A 154 8.90 40.51 -4.37
CA ARG A 154 9.56 40.69 -3.06
C ARG A 154 10.24 42.06 -3.05
N PRO A 155 9.87 42.97 -2.14
CA PRO A 155 10.56 44.24 -1.97
C PRO A 155 11.99 43.98 -1.48
N GLN A 156 12.98 44.59 -2.13
CA GLN A 156 14.35 44.60 -1.63
C GLN A 156 14.48 45.51 -0.41
N PRO A 157 15.19 45.10 0.64
CA PRO A 157 15.50 45.97 1.77
C PRO A 157 16.54 47.02 1.36
N LYS A 158 16.23 48.30 1.58
CA LYS A 158 17.19 49.41 1.48
C LYS A 158 18.20 49.28 2.63
N SER A 159 19.47 49.05 2.28
CA SER A 159 20.59 49.23 3.20
C SER A 159 21.02 50.70 3.19
N SER A 160 20.85 51.36 4.33
CA SER A 160 21.48 52.63 4.68
C SER A 160 22.91 52.41 5.16
#